data_AF-A0A436WBS9-F1
#
_entry.id   AF-A0A436WBS9-F1
#
_cell.length_a   1.000
_cell.length_b   1.000
_cell.length_c   1.000
_cell.angle_alpha   90.00
_cell.angle_beta   90.00
_cell.angle_gamma   90.00
#
_symmetry.space_group_name_H-M   'P 1'
#
loop_
_entity.id
_entity.type
_entity.pdbx_description
1 polymer ?
#
loop_
_entity_poly.entity_id
_entity_poly.type
_entity_poly.pdbx_seq_one_letter_code
_entity_poly.pdbx_strand_id
1 'polypeptide(L)'
;MSFADEITVEALEADPYPIYAELRRSAPVAYVPAVNLWFVTRWKDVETVAKSPDIFSAVVGTSPVERSFGKPTILTTDGETHKDLRQGVDPKYRPRTVASYAGDLVRSIAGPFLDQIAEQGTAELMADYFEPVSTLSLARSLGLDDIDMPTLRRWFYGLAQGAINFENDPKRQEV
;
A
#
# COMPACT_ATOMS: atom_id res chain seq x y z
N MET A 1 6.52 -28.70 12.94
CA MET A 1 6.35 -27.44 12.18
C MET A 1 4.96 -27.43 11.61
N SER A 2 4.27 -26.31 11.77
CA SER A 2 3.04 -26.01 11.05
C SER A 2 3.39 -25.50 9.64
N PHE A 3 2.44 -25.54 8.72
CA PHE A 3 2.61 -24.95 7.39
C PHE A 3 3.03 -23.46 7.47
N ALA A 4 2.59 -22.74 8.50
CA ALA A 4 2.95 -21.33 8.67
C ALA A 4 4.44 -21.10 8.98
N ASP A 5 5.13 -22.11 9.54
CA ASP A 5 6.58 -22.05 9.81
C ASP A 5 7.41 -22.17 8.52
N GLU A 6 6.83 -22.68 7.44
CA GLU A 6 7.48 -22.90 6.15
C GLU A 6 7.33 -21.70 5.19
N ILE A 7 6.47 -20.73 5.53
CA ILE A 7 6.23 -19.52 4.72
C ILE A 7 7.46 -18.62 4.76
N THR A 8 7.91 -18.15 3.60
CA THR A 8 8.99 -17.17 3.45
C THR A 8 8.47 -15.84 2.88
N VAL A 9 9.21 -14.75 3.08
CA VAL A 9 8.90 -13.45 2.47
C VAL A 9 8.97 -13.54 0.94
N GLU A 10 9.97 -14.22 0.40
CA GLU A 10 10.12 -14.47 -1.04
C GLU A 10 8.87 -15.15 -1.64
N ALA A 11 8.33 -16.18 -0.99
CA ALA A 11 7.14 -16.88 -1.47
C ALA A 11 5.88 -15.98 -1.40
N LEU A 12 5.79 -15.12 -0.38
CA LEU A 12 4.72 -14.13 -0.26
C LEU A 12 4.81 -13.01 -1.32
N GLU A 13 6.02 -12.62 -1.72
CA GLU A 13 6.26 -11.63 -2.78
C GLU A 13 6.02 -12.22 -4.18
N ALA A 14 6.38 -13.49 -4.40
CA ALA A 14 6.30 -14.14 -5.71
C ALA A 14 4.88 -14.63 -6.09
N ASP A 15 4.25 -15.42 -5.22
CA ASP A 15 2.86 -15.89 -5.41
C ASP A 15 2.24 -16.26 -4.06
N PRO A 16 1.56 -15.32 -3.39
CA PRO A 16 0.99 -15.57 -2.07
C PRO A 16 -0.32 -16.36 -2.10
N TYR A 17 -0.97 -16.53 -3.25
CA TYR A 17 -2.33 -17.07 -3.32
C TYR A 17 -2.43 -18.55 -2.91
N PRO A 18 -1.49 -19.44 -3.28
CA PRO A 18 -1.44 -20.81 -2.77
C PRO A 18 -1.30 -20.87 -1.24
N ILE A 19 -0.45 -20.02 -0.66
CA ILE A 19 -0.25 -19.91 0.79
C ILE A 19 -1.57 -19.50 1.46
N TYR A 20 -2.24 -18.47 0.95
CA TYR A 20 -3.52 -18.03 1.49
C TYR A 20 -4.61 -19.10 1.36
N ALA A 21 -4.61 -19.88 0.28
CA ALA A 21 -5.55 -20.98 0.08
C ALA A 21 -5.34 -22.10 1.09
N GLU A 22 -4.08 -22.44 1.37
CA GLU A 22 -3.73 -23.42 2.39
C GLU A 22 -4.15 -22.97 3.79
N LEU A 23 -3.74 -21.75 4.20
CA LEU A 23 -4.10 -21.18 5.48
C LEU A 23 -5.62 -21.14 5.68
N ARG A 24 -6.40 -20.71 4.68
CA ARG A 24 -7.88 -20.73 4.78
C ARG A 24 -8.47 -22.12 5.07
N ARG A 25 -7.81 -23.18 4.60
CA ARG A 25 -8.26 -24.57 4.74
C ARG A 25 -7.83 -25.17 6.07
N SER A 26 -6.56 -25.06 6.43
CA SER A 26 -5.94 -25.80 7.53
C SER A 26 -5.64 -24.96 8.77
N ALA A 27 -5.34 -23.67 8.63
CA ALA A 27 -5.00 -22.76 9.73
C ALA A 27 -5.44 -21.30 9.44
N PRO A 28 -6.75 -20.98 9.51
CA PRO A 28 -7.29 -19.69 9.06
C PRO A 28 -6.76 -18.47 9.81
N VAL A 29 -6.35 -18.70 11.06
CA VAL A 29 -5.63 -17.77 11.92
C VAL A 29 -4.31 -18.45 12.30
N ALA A 30 -3.20 -17.92 11.81
CA ALA A 30 -1.89 -18.52 12.02
C ALA A 30 -0.83 -17.45 12.23
N TYR A 31 0.09 -17.70 13.15
CA TYR A 31 1.28 -16.87 13.28
C TYR A 31 2.28 -17.24 12.19
N VAL A 32 2.77 -16.26 11.43
CA VAL A 32 3.74 -16.43 10.35
C VAL A 32 5.08 -15.84 10.78
N PRO A 33 6.05 -16.68 11.19
CA PRO A 33 7.32 -16.20 11.75
C PRO A 33 8.12 -15.31 10.80
N ALA A 34 8.10 -15.59 9.48
CA ALA A 34 8.89 -14.86 8.49
C ALA A 34 8.59 -13.36 8.42
N VAL A 35 7.38 -12.94 8.79
CA VAL A 35 6.97 -11.53 8.83
C VAL A 35 6.60 -11.06 10.24
N ASN A 36 6.73 -11.94 11.25
CA ASN A 36 6.40 -11.64 12.65
C ASN A 36 4.96 -11.11 12.84
N LEU A 37 3.99 -11.71 12.13
CA LEU A 37 2.58 -11.30 12.14
C LEU A 37 1.63 -12.48 12.28
N TRP A 38 0.45 -12.20 12.85
CA TRP A 38 -0.70 -13.09 12.76
C TRP A 38 -1.43 -12.85 11.45
N PHE A 39 -1.60 -13.90 10.65
CA PHE A 39 -2.40 -13.88 9.45
C PHE A 39 -3.83 -14.31 9.76
N VAL A 40 -4.79 -13.56 9.24
CA VAL A 40 -6.22 -13.89 9.25
C VAL A 40 -6.65 -13.96 7.79
N THR A 41 -7.11 -15.13 7.33
CA THR A 41 -7.16 -15.42 5.89
C THR A 41 -8.55 -15.69 5.33
N ARG A 42 -9.55 -15.97 6.19
CA ARG A 42 -10.95 -16.11 5.76
C ARG A 42 -11.60 -14.74 5.72
N TRP A 43 -12.35 -14.49 4.65
CA TRP A 43 -13.04 -13.21 4.41
C TRP A 43 -13.81 -12.69 5.64
N LYS A 44 -14.65 -13.54 6.24
CA LYS A 44 -15.47 -13.16 7.40
C LYS A 44 -14.62 -12.77 8.61
N ASP A 45 -13.51 -13.45 8.82
CA ASP A 45 -12.61 -13.19 9.95
C ASP A 45 -11.84 -11.89 9.71
N VAL A 46 -11.35 -11.66 8.48
CA VAL A 46 -10.71 -10.39 8.06
C VAL A 46 -11.67 -9.21 8.25
N GLU A 47 -12.92 -9.35 7.80
CA GLU A 47 -13.94 -8.31 7.96
C GLU A 47 -14.22 -8.03 9.44
N THR A 48 -14.29 -9.07 10.27
CA THR A 48 -14.50 -8.93 11.72
C THR A 48 -13.35 -8.17 12.37
N VAL A 49 -12.10 -8.53 12.05
CA VAL A 49 -10.89 -7.85 12.54
C VAL A 49 -10.88 -6.39 12.11
N ALA A 50 -11.08 -6.11 10.82
CA ALA A 50 -11.04 -4.76 10.26
C ALA A 50 -12.14 -3.82 10.80
N LYS A 51 -13.27 -4.37 11.27
CA LYS A 51 -14.40 -3.60 11.81
C LYS A 51 -14.44 -3.52 13.34
N SER A 52 -13.47 -4.11 14.04
CA SER A 52 -13.46 -4.18 15.50
C SER A 52 -12.22 -3.47 16.09
N PRO A 53 -12.04 -2.15 15.88
CA PRO A 53 -10.86 -1.41 16.33
C PRO A 53 -10.69 -1.40 17.85
N ASP A 54 -11.77 -1.58 18.61
CA ASP A 54 -11.74 -1.70 20.08
C ASP A 54 -11.03 -2.98 20.55
N ILE A 55 -10.87 -3.98 19.66
CA ILE A 55 -10.21 -5.26 19.94
C ILE A 55 -8.89 -5.35 19.16
N PHE A 56 -8.89 -4.95 17.89
CA PHE A 56 -7.75 -5.01 16.99
C PHE A 56 -7.28 -3.60 16.63
N SER A 57 -6.37 -3.08 17.45
CA SER A 57 -5.78 -1.75 17.27
C SER A 57 -4.92 -1.68 16.00
N ALA A 58 -4.92 -0.52 15.36
CA ALA A 58 -3.99 -0.20 14.28
C ALA A 58 -2.57 0.12 14.79
N VAL A 59 -2.41 0.31 16.11
CA VAL A 59 -1.11 0.57 16.73
C VAL A 59 -0.27 -0.70 16.72
N VAL A 60 0.85 -0.67 16.01
CA VAL A 60 1.80 -1.79 15.92
C VAL A 60 3.17 -1.33 16.41
N GLY A 61 3.71 -2.01 17.43
CA GLY A 61 4.96 -1.61 18.08
C GLY A 61 6.18 -1.54 17.14
N THR A 62 6.23 -2.42 16.13
CA THR A 62 7.33 -2.54 15.16
C THR A 62 6.84 -2.30 13.72
N SER A 63 6.04 -1.25 13.50
CA SER A 63 5.55 -0.92 12.17
C SER A 63 6.67 -0.41 11.24
N PRO A 64 6.92 -1.05 10.06
CA PRO A 64 7.85 -0.51 9.07
C PRO A 64 7.41 0.87 8.55
N VAL A 65 6.10 1.07 8.39
CA VAL A 65 5.48 2.35 8.03
C VAL A 65 5.96 3.45 8.99
N GLU A 66 5.85 3.22 10.30
CA GLU A 66 6.27 4.24 11.28
C GLU A 66 7.77 4.53 11.29
N ARG A 67 8.61 3.55 10.93
CA ARG A 67 10.05 3.76 10.80
C ARG A 67 10.38 4.63 9.59
N SER A 68 9.62 4.50 8.51
CA SER A 68 9.85 5.21 7.25
C SER A 68 9.17 6.57 7.18
N PHE A 69 7.95 6.69 7.70
CA PHE A 69 7.15 7.92 7.61
C PHE A 69 7.17 8.76 8.90
N GLY A 70 7.74 8.24 9.99
CA GLY A 70 7.68 8.85 11.32
C GLY A 70 6.40 8.48 12.08
N LYS A 71 6.30 8.93 13.34
CA LYS A 71 5.16 8.67 14.24
C LYS A 71 4.52 9.98 14.73
N PRO A 72 3.18 10.03 14.90
CA PRO A 72 2.18 9.03 14.49
C PRO A 72 1.83 9.15 13.00
N THR A 73 1.30 8.06 12.42
CA THR A 73 0.69 8.11 11.09
C THR A 73 -0.82 7.86 11.16
N ILE A 74 -1.55 8.28 10.13
CA ILE A 74 -2.98 7.98 9.96
C ILE A 74 -3.25 6.46 9.84
N LEU A 75 -2.24 5.65 9.49
CA LEU A 75 -2.37 4.21 9.28
C LEU A 75 -2.09 3.40 10.56
N THR A 76 -1.46 3.99 11.57
CA THR A 76 -0.91 3.28 12.73
C THR A 76 -1.36 3.86 14.07
N THR A 77 -2.50 4.56 14.07
CA THR A 77 -3.06 5.17 15.27
C THR A 77 -4.58 5.01 15.28
N ASP A 78 -5.16 5.09 16.48
CA ASP A 78 -6.60 4.89 16.73
C ASP A 78 -7.20 6.10 17.47
N GLY A 79 -8.52 6.07 17.68
CA GLY A 79 -9.21 7.00 18.56
C GLY A 79 -9.16 8.46 18.08
N GLU A 80 -8.92 9.38 19.02
CA GLU A 80 -9.00 10.82 18.73
C GLU A 80 -7.84 11.31 17.86
N THR A 81 -6.61 10.88 18.12
CA THR A 81 -5.44 11.18 17.28
C THR A 81 -5.70 10.80 15.82
N HIS A 82 -6.31 9.64 15.61
CA HIS A 82 -6.65 9.17 14.27
C HIS A 82 -7.68 10.07 13.59
N LYS A 83 -8.73 10.48 14.31
CA LYS A 83 -9.75 11.41 13.78
C LYS A 83 -9.14 12.76 13.43
N ASP A 84 -8.28 13.30 14.29
CA ASP A 84 -7.60 14.59 14.09
C ASP A 84 -6.74 14.56 12.81
N LEU A 85 -5.94 13.51 12.62
CA LEU A 85 -5.15 13.31 11.39
C LEU A 85 -6.05 13.14 10.15
N ARG A 86 -7.13 12.36 10.25
CA ARG A 86 -8.08 12.16 9.15
C ARG A 86 -8.78 13.44 8.74
N GLN A 87 -9.13 14.30 9.69
CA GLN A 87 -9.89 15.53 9.44
C GLN A 87 -9.20 16.45 8.42
N GLY A 88 -7.87 16.50 8.42
CA GLY A 88 -7.09 17.30 7.45
C GLY A 88 -7.17 16.78 6.00
N VAL A 89 -7.45 15.49 5.82
CA VAL A 89 -7.38 14.80 4.53
C VAL A 89 -8.78 14.51 3.97
N ASP A 90 -9.71 14.08 4.82
CA ASP A 90 -11.05 13.60 4.46
C ASP A 90 -11.83 14.51 3.49
N PRO A 91 -11.86 15.85 3.63
CA PRO A 91 -12.67 16.69 2.74
C PRO A 91 -12.38 16.50 1.25
N LYS A 92 -11.09 16.32 0.89
CA LYS A 92 -10.63 16.12 -0.49
C LYS A 92 -10.95 14.71 -1.02
N TYR A 93 -10.94 13.72 -0.13
CA TYR A 93 -11.05 12.29 -0.49
C TYR A 93 -12.42 11.68 -0.20
N ARG A 94 -13.43 12.49 0.14
CA ARG A 94 -14.83 12.02 0.24
C ARG A 94 -15.31 11.46 -1.11
N PRO A 95 -16.13 10.39 -1.11
CA PRO A 95 -16.57 9.73 -2.35
C PRO A 95 -17.15 10.69 -3.40
N ARG A 96 -18.00 11.63 -2.97
CA ARG A 96 -18.61 12.64 -3.86
C ARG A 96 -17.58 13.61 -4.44
N THR A 97 -16.61 14.04 -3.64
CA THR A 97 -15.52 14.93 -4.09
C THR A 97 -14.63 14.20 -5.08
N VAL A 98 -14.19 12.98 -4.75
CA VAL A 98 -13.36 12.15 -5.64
C VAL A 98 -14.08 11.91 -6.97
N ALA A 99 -15.36 11.56 -6.94
CA ALA A 99 -16.16 11.36 -8.14
C ALA A 99 -16.27 12.61 -9.03
N SER A 100 -16.11 13.82 -8.48
CA SER A 100 -16.19 15.06 -9.27
C SER A 100 -14.89 15.46 -9.97
N TYR A 101 -13.73 14.89 -9.61
CA TYR A 101 -12.45 15.29 -10.22
C TYR A 101 -11.57 14.13 -10.69
N ALA A 102 -11.63 12.96 -10.04
CA ALA A 102 -10.63 11.92 -10.24
C ALA A 102 -10.65 11.35 -11.67
N GLY A 103 -11.84 11.23 -12.27
CA GLY A 103 -11.99 10.76 -13.65
C GLY A 103 -11.27 11.66 -14.65
N ASP A 104 -11.52 12.97 -14.59
CA ASP A 104 -10.91 13.95 -15.50
C ASP A 104 -9.40 14.09 -15.23
N LEU A 105 -9.01 14.10 -13.95
CA LEU A 105 -7.60 14.14 -13.55
C LEU A 105 -6.83 12.96 -14.16
N VAL A 106 -7.28 11.74 -13.90
CA VAL A 106 -6.58 10.53 -14.34
C VAL A 106 -6.60 10.41 -15.87
N ARG A 107 -7.72 10.74 -16.53
CA ARG A 107 -7.79 10.71 -18.02
C ARG A 107 -6.83 11.71 -18.66
N SER A 108 -6.69 12.91 -18.09
CA SER A 108 -5.75 13.93 -18.60
C SER A 108 -4.29 13.50 -18.50
N ILE A 109 -3.99 12.60 -17.55
CA ILE A 109 -2.65 12.03 -17.36
C ILE A 109 -2.46 10.82 -18.26
N ALA A 110 -3.42 9.89 -18.26
CA ALA A 110 -3.33 8.61 -18.94
C ALA A 110 -3.39 8.72 -20.46
N GLY A 111 -4.20 9.63 -21.01
CA GLY A 111 -4.38 9.81 -22.45
C GLY A 111 -3.07 9.97 -23.22
N PRO A 112 -2.21 10.93 -22.87
CA PRO A 112 -0.92 11.12 -23.53
C PRO A 112 -0.01 9.89 -23.52
N PHE A 113 0.01 9.10 -22.44
CA PHE A 113 0.79 7.86 -22.40
C PHE A 113 0.19 6.79 -23.34
N LEU A 114 -1.15 6.69 -23.42
CA LEU A 114 -1.79 5.77 -24.37
C LEU A 114 -1.52 6.17 -25.82
N ASP A 115 -1.55 7.46 -26.13
CA ASP A 115 -1.25 7.97 -27.48
C ASP A 115 0.19 7.60 -27.87
N GLN A 116 1.15 7.80 -26.97
CA GLN A 116 2.55 7.41 -27.19
C GLN A 116 2.70 5.89 -27.42
N ILE A 117 2.01 5.07 -26.62
CA ILE A 117 2.05 3.61 -26.78
C ILE A 117 1.43 3.18 -28.11
N ALA A 118 0.33 3.83 -28.53
CA ALA A 118 -0.32 3.56 -29.81
C ALA A 118 0.59 3.90 -31.00
N GLU A 119 1.36 5.00 -30.91
CA GLU A 119 2.34 5.38 -31.92
C GLU A 119 3.52 4.41 -32.00
N GLN A 120 4.02 3.92 -30.87
CA GLN A 120 5.15 2.99 -30.80
C GLN A 120 4.76 1.55 -31.17
N GLY A 121 3.49 1.16 -30.96
CA GLY A 121 2.97 -0.18 -31.23
C GLY A 121 3.42 -1.26 -30.23
N THR A 122 4.30 -0.92 -29.29
CA THR A 122 4.84 -1.79 -28.23
C THR A 122 5.14 -0.95 -26.99
N ALA A 123 4.99 -1.52 -25.79
CA ALA A 123 5.35 -0.86 -24.54
C ALA A 123 5.65 -1.86 -23.42
N GLU A 124 6.48 -1.45 -22.46
CA GLU A 124 6.56 -2.08 -21.14
C GLU A 124 5.57 -1.36 -20.22
N LEU A 125 4.40 -1.96 -19.99
CA LEU A 125 3.26 -1.26 -19.38
C LEU A 125 3.53 -0.74 -17.97
N MET A 126 4.45 -1.34 -17.21
CA MET A 126 4.75 -0.86 -15.87
C MET A 126 5.46 0.50 -15.93
N ALA A 127 6.57 0.58 -16.64
CA ALA A 127 7.40 1.78 -16.78
C ALA A 127 6.77 2.83 -17.69
N ASP A 128 6.08 2.41 -18.75
CA ASP A 128 5.57 3.30 -19.79
C ASP A 128 4.14 3.80 -19.52
N TYR A 129 3.39 3.16 -18.61
CA TYR A 129 1.99 3.51 -18.35
C TYR A 129 1.59 3.51 -16.87
N PHE A 130 1.68 2.37 -16.19
CA PHE A 130 1.10 2.21 -14.84
C PHE A 130 1.80 3.09 -13.80
N GLU A 131 3.13 3.08 -13.77
CA GLU A 131 3.89 3.85 -12.79
C GLU A 131 3.76 5.37 -13.01
N PRO A 132 3.95 5.90 -14.24
CA PRO A 132 3.77 7.34 -14.49
C PRO A 132 2.36 7.82 -14.19
N VAL A 133 1.33 7.07 -14.60
CA VAL A 133 -0.07 7.44 -14.36
C VAL A 133 -0.39 7.46 -12.87
N SER A 134 -0.01 6.43 -12.12
CA SER A 134 -0.23 6.36 -10.67
C SER A 134 0.47 7.51 -9.94
N THR A 135 1.76 7.71 -10.23
CA THR A 135 2.60 8.71 -9.56
C THR A 135 2.11 10.14 -9.81
N LEU A 136 1.82 10.49 -11.05
CA LEU A 136 1.32 11.81 -11.41
C LEU A 136 -0.11 12.05 -10.87
N SER A 137 -0.96 11.01 -10.86
CA SER A 137 -2.32 11.13 -10.33
C SER A 137 -2.29 11.44 -8.83
N LEU A 138 -1.43 10.75 -8.07
CA LEU A 138 -1.24 11.01 -6.65
C LEU A 138 -0.67 12.42 -6.43
N ALA A 139 0.40 12.79 -7.14
CA ALA A 139 1.05 14.09 -6.98
C ALA A 139 0.09 15.26 -7.24
N ARG A 140 -0.63 15.25 -8.36
CA ARG A 140 -1.64 16.27 -8.67
C ARG A 140 -2.83 16.21 -7.70
N SER A 141 -3.25 15.02 -7.28
CA SER A 141 -4.27 14.89 -6.22
C SER A 141 -3.79 15.44 -4.88
N LEU A 142 -2.49 15.58 -4.63
CA LEU A 142 -1.93 16.22 -3.44
C LEU A 142 -1.65 17.72 -3.65
N GLY A 143 -1.69 18.21 -4.89
CA GLY A 143 -1.31 19.59 -5.25
C GLY A 143 0.21 19.77 -5.41
N LEU A 144 0.94 18.70 -5.69
CA LEU A 144 2.38 18.70 -5.97
C LEU A 144 2.62 18.91 -7.46
N ASP A 145 2.19 20.05 -7.99
CA ASP A 145 2.20 20.30 -9.44
C ASP A 145 3.58 20.67 -10.00
N ASP A 146 4.49 21.17 -9.14
CA ASP A 146 5.81 21.67 -9.52
C ASP A 146 6.95 20.63 -9.35
N ILE A 147 6.60 19.35 -9.12
CA ILE A 147 7.59 18.28 -8.93
C ILE A 147 7.63 17.39 -10.17
N ASP A 148 8.84 17.14 -10.68
CA ASP A 148 9.01 16.27 -11.83
C ASP A 148 8.72 14.79 -11.53
N MET A 149 8.31 14.07 -12.56
CA MET A 149 7.95 12.65 -12.48
C MET A 149 9.11 11.76 -12.01
N PRO A 150 10.37 11.94 -12.46
CA PRO A 150 11.50 11.16 -11.95
C PRO A 150 11.72 11.32 -10.44
N THR A 151 11.56 12.54 -9.90
CA THR A 151 11.67 12.80 -8.47
C THR A 151 10.56 12.12 -7.68
N LEU A 152 9.31 12.24 -8.15
CA LEU A 152 8.17 11.60 -7.51
C LEU A 152 8.31 10.06 -7.48
N ARG A 153 8.75 9.46 -8.60
CA ARG A 153 9.02 8.00 -8.67
C ARG A 153 10.08 7.57 -7.67
N ARG A 154 11.20 8.30 -7.62
CA ARG A 154 12.29 8.02 -6.68
C ARG A 154 11.81 8.07 -5.22
N TRP A 155 11.05 9.10 -4.85
CA TRP A 155 10.49 9.20 -3.49
C TRP A 155 9.51 8.07 -3.20
N PHE A 156 8.61 7.76 -4.14
CA PHE A 156 7.66 6.65 -3.99
C PHE A 156 8.38 5.32 -3.77
N TYR A 157 9.40 5.01 -4.58
CA TYR A 157 10.20 3.81 -4.41
C TYR A 157 10.89 3.73 -3.06
N GLY A 158 11.57 4.80 -2.62
CA GLY A 158 12.25 4.79 -1.31
C GLY A 158 11.29 4.58 -0.15
N LEU A 159 10.17 5.32 -0.15
CA LEU A 159 9.13 5.16 0.85
C LEU A 159 8.49 3.76 0.83
N ALA A 160 8.25 3.20 -0.36
CA ALA A 160 7.69 1.86 -0.51
C ALA A 160 8.64 0.78 0.04
N GLN A 161 9.94 0.85 -0.28
CA GLN A 161 10.93 -0.10 0.22
C GLN A 161 10.98 -0.14 1.76
N GLY A 162 10.96 1.03 2.38
CA GLY A 162 10.92 1.12 3.84
C GLY A 162 9.59 0.61 4.42
N ALA A 163 8.46 0.95 3.81
CA ALA A 163 7.12 0.57 4.28
C ALA A 163 6.83 -0.93 4.23
N ILE A 164 7.51 -1.67 3.35
CA ILE A 164 7.38 -3.14 3.21
C ILE A 164 8.55 -3.92 3.83
N ASN A 165 9.43 -3.25 4.58
CA ASN A 165 10.61 -3.88 5.19
C ASN A 165 10.25 -4.68 6.46
N PHE A 166 9.51 -5.77 6.31
CA PHE A 166 9.09 -6.64 7.42
C PHE A 166 10.25 -7.44 8.02
N GLU A 167 11.32 -7.69 7.25
CA GLU A 167 12.51 -8.42 7.71
C GLU A 167 13.52 -7.53 8.46
N ASN A 168 13.31 -6.21 8.46
CA ASN A 168 14.27 -5.22 8.97
C ASN A 168 15.63 -5.27 8.25
N ASP A 169 15.63 -5.54 6.93
CA ASP A 169 16.82 -5.48 6.10
C ASP A 169 17.38 -4.04 6.11
N PRO A 170 18.61 -3.81 6.61
CA PRO A 170 19.21 -2.47 6.63
C PRO A 170 19.29 -1.83 5.25
N LYS A 171 19.50 -2.63 4.18
CA LYS A 171 19.63 -2.10 2.82
C LYS A 171 18.32 -1.50 2.30
N ARG A 172 17.17 -2.11 2.62
CA ARG A 172 15.84 -1.57 2.28
C ARG A 172 15.51 -0.29 3.06
N GLN A 173 16.26 0.03 4.12
CA GLN A 173 16.08 1.21 4.97
C GLN A 173 16.97 2.40 4.58
N GLU A 174 17.99 2.18 3.76
CA GLU A 174 18.93 3.22 3.28
C GLU A 174 18.37 4.08 2.12
N VAL A 175 17.22 3.70 1.58
CA VAL A 175 16.61 4.29 0.36
C VAL A 175 15.84 5.59 0.64
#